data_AF-A0A4Y7KGL8-F1
#
_entry.id   AF-A0A4Y7KGL8-F1
#
_cell.length_a   1.000
_cell.length_b   1.000
_cell.length_c   1.000
_cell.angle_alpha   90.00
_cell.angle_beta   90.00
_cell.angle_gamma   90.00
#
_symmetry.space_group_name_H-M   'P 1'
#
loop_
_entity.id
_entity.type
_entity.pdbx_description
1 polymer ?
#
loop_
_entity_poly.entity_id
_entity_poly.type
_entity_poly.pdbx_seq_one_letter_code
_entity_poly.pdbx_strand_id
1 'polypeptide(L)'
;MIFCCNTADERSTVCSFGTSERQWVEAQVENAKQQAILVALKSQVASDEAHIHLDLHSLRRKHSELTGELSNLYRKEDKLLSESPYKSDVLSQTVSMRDLPRVLRQFQICVGSLLNSKTHTYCKYINHLLNQLARHKFLKLACQLEQKTMLGAFSLLKVIESELQGYHSATDGRVGRCLSLIQAASEVHEQGAVDDRDTFLHGVRDLLSIHSNAQGILPTYVSAPGIVQQISSLRSDLLSLQSDLENSLPEDRNRCINDLCTLIQSLQKLLFASSTTAQPILTPWPLMKELVEMEKVNAQLSAAVEEVTREHREKAEIVKHHPHEVGRERQVFVDFFCNPDRLRNQVRELTARVKSLQV
;
A
#
# COMPACT_ATOMS: atom_id res chain seq x y z
N MET A 1 -3.61 42.46 42.75
CA MET A 1 -4.12 43.73 42.19
C MET A 1 -5.28 43.37 41.27
N ILE A 2 -6.50 43.77 41.68
CA ILE A 2 -7.75 43.92 40.91
C ILE A 2 -8.30 42.71 40.12
N PHE A 3 -9.43 42.20 40.64
CA PHE A 3 -10.48 41.43 39.95
C PHE A 3 -11.12 42.25 38.83
N CYS A 4 -11.47 41.60 37.71
CA CYS A 4 -12.69 41.92 36.95
C CYS A 4 -13.12 40.70 36.10
N CYS A 5 -14.15 39.99 36.56
CA CYS A 5 -15.05 39.21 35.71
C CYS A 5 -16.09 40.15 35.11
N ASN A 6 -16.42 39.95 33.83
CA ASN A 6 -17.67 40.29 33.14
C ASN A 6 -17.55 39.61 31.75
N THR A 7 -18.43 38.78 31.21
CA THR A 7 -19.85 38.48 31.46
C THR A 7 -20.20 37.20 30.68
N ALA A 8 -20.91 36.30 31.35
CA ALA A 8 -21.95 35.36 30.89
C ALA A 8 -21.85 34.70 29.49
N ASP A 9 -21.60 33.39 29.45
CA ASP A 9 -22.69 32.44 29.11
C ASP A 9 -22.40 31.05 29.70
N GLU A 10 -23.42 30.43 30.29
CA GLU A 10 -23.32 29.25 31.13
C GLU A 10 -23.46 27.96 30.33
N ARG A 11 -22.49 27.04 30.49
CA ARG A 11 -22.76 25.64 30.83
C ARG A 11 -21.49 24.92 31.31
N SER A 12 -21.48 24.70 32.61
CA SER A 12 -20.74 23.64 33.33
C SER A 12 -19.21 23.65 33.22
N THR A 13 -18.58 24.70 33.73
CA THR A 13 -17.18 24.65 34.21
C THR A 13 -17.18 24.66 35.73
N VAL A 14 -17.06 23.46 36.32
CA VAL A 14 -16.78 23.30 37.75
C VAL A 14 -15.40 23.91 38.02
N CYS A 15 -15.38 25.08 38.66
CA CYS A 15 -14.16 25.70 39.17
C CYS A 15 -13.66 24.90 40.38
N SER A 16 -12.59 24.13 40.22
CA SER A 16 -11.74 23.69 41.33
C SER A 16 -10.46 24.51 41.33
N PHE A 17 -10.41 25.61 42.08
CA PHE A 17 -9.16 26.31 42.33
C PHE A 17 -8.45 25.72 43.55
N GLY A 18 -7.27 25.16 43.31
CA GLY A 18 -6.17 25.10 44.27
C GLY A 18 -5.45 23.76 44.39
N THR A 19 -4.47 23.48 43.52
CA THR A 19 -3.32 22.59 43.84
C THR A 19 -2.10 22.87 42.94
N SER A 20 -1.21 23.77 43.36
CA SER A 20 0.08 24.15 42.72
C SER A 20 0.01 24.88 41.36
N GLU A 21 0.89 25.87 41.20
CA GLU A 21 1.16 26.62 39.95
C GLU A 21 1.35 25.70 38.74
N ARG A 22 1.90 24.50 39.00
CA ARG A 22 2.14 23.44 38.01
C ARG A 22 0.87 22.93 37.34
N GLN A 23 -0.21 22.69 38.08
CA GLN A 23 -1.47 22.19 37.51
C GLN A 23 -2.17 23.25 36.66
N TRP A 24 -2.03 24.53 37.01
CA TRP A 24 -2.56 25.62 36.20
C TRP A 24 -1.79 25.75 34.88
N VAL A 25 -0.45 25.64 34.93
CA VAL A 25 0.40 25.62 33.74
C VAL A 25 0.06 24.41 32.85
N GLU A 26 -0.11 23.22 33.43
CA GLU A 26 -0.51 22.01 32.70
C GLU A 26 -1.88 22.18 32.03
N ALA A 27 -2.87 22.74 32.72
CA ALA A 27 -4.18 23.02 32.14
C ALA A 27 -4.13 24.06 31.00
N GLN A 28 -3.29 25.10 31.13
CA GLN A 28 -3.08 26.08 30.07
C GLN A 28 -2.37 25.50 28.85
N VAL A 29 -1.37 24.65 29.07
CA VAL A 29 -0.68 23.93 27.99
C VAL A 29 -1.66 23.02 27.25
N GLU A 30 -2.52 22.30 27.98
CA GLU A 30 -3.47 21.39 27.34
C GLU A 30 -4.60 22.12 26.60
N ASN A 31 -5.06 23.25 27.14
CA ASN A 31 -5.97 24.15 26.44
C ASN A 31 -5.32 24.73 25.17
N ALA A 32 -4.05 25.15 25.23
CA ALA A 32 -3.32 25.64 24.07
C ALA A 32 -3.13 24.56 23.00
N LYS A 33 -2.87 23.30 23.39
CA LYS A 33 -2.83 22.16 22.45
C LYS A 33 -4.18 21.92 21.80
N GLN A 34 -5.26 21.90 22.58
CA GLN A 34 -6.61 21.75 22.05
C GLN A 34 -6.95 22.87 21.07
N GLN A 35 -6.59 24.11 21.39
CA GLN A 35 -6.82 25.26 20.52
C GLN A 35 -6.00 25.17 19.22
N ALA A 36 -4.75 24.71 19.28
CA ALA A 36 -3.91 24.49 18.10
C ALA A 36 -4.49 23.41 17.18
N ILE A 37 -4.96 22.28 17.74
CA ILE A 37 -5.64 21.21 16.99
C ILE A 37 -6.92 21.75 16.34
N LEU A 38 -7.71 22.53 17.07
CA LEU A 38 -8.97 23.09 16.59
C LEU A 38 -8.73 24.07 15.42
N VAL A 39 -7.69 24.90 15.50
CA VAL A 39 -7.31 25.80 14.40
C VAL A 39 -6.85 25.02 13.17
N ALA A 40 -6.03 23.98 13.35
CA ALA A 40 -5.57 23.14 12.24
C ALA A 40 -6.73 22.39 11.56
N LEU A 41 -7.66 21.85 12.35
CA LEU A 41 -8.87 21.20 11.82
C LEU A 41 -9.77 22.20 11.09
N LYS A 42 -9.95 23.42 11.63
CA LYS A 42 -10.69 24.48 10.93
C LYS A 42 -10.07 24.86 9.60
N SER A 43 -8.75 24.99 9.52
CA SER A 43 -8.08 25.28 8.25
C SER A 43 -8.20 24.13 7.25
N GLN A 44 -8.15 22.89 7.71
CA GLN A 44 -8.34 21.73 6.85
C GLN A 44 -9.77 21.66 6.32
N VAL A 45 -10.77 21.83 7.18
CA VAL A 45 -12.19 21.86 6.78
C VAL A 45 -12.46 22.98 5.77
N ALA A 46 -11.91 24.17 5.97
CA ALA A 46 -12.06 25.28 5.02
C ALA A 46 -11.39 24.97 3.66
N SER A 47 -10.25 24.29 3.66
CA SER A 47 -9.57 23.84 2.44
C SER A 47 -10.41 22.78 1.70
N ASP A 48 -10.96 21.81 2.43
CA ASP A 48 -11.78 20.75 1.87
C ASP A 48 -13.11 21.31 1.32
N GLU A 49 -13.73 22.26 2.02
CA GLU A 49 -14.93 22.97 1.56
C GLU A 49 -14.67 23.74 0.25
N ALA A 50 -13.53 24.43 0.13
CA ALA A 50 -13.14 25.10 -1.10
C ALA A 50 -12.95 24.11 -2.27
N HIS A 51 -12.35 22.94 -2.01
CA HIS A 51 -12.20 21.89 -3.01
C HIS A 51 -13.55 21.34 -3.48
N ILE A 52 -14.47 21.08 -2.54
CA ILE A 52 -15.83 20.60 -2.85
C ILE A 52 -16.57 21.65 -3.70
N HIS A 53 -16.45 22.93 -3.38
CA HIS A 53 -17.06 24.00 -4.17
C HIS A 53 -16.52 24.07 -5.61
N LEU A 54 -15.20 23.88 -5.80
CA LEU A 54 -14.56 23.83 -7.12
C LEU A 54 -15.06 22.63 -7.93
N ASP A 55 -15.12 21.44 -7.33
CA ASP A 55 -15.62 20.23 -7.98
C ASP A 55 -17.09 20.35 -8.37
N LEU A 56 -17.92 20.90 -7.48
CA LEU A 56 -19.34 21.16 -7.76
C LEU A 56 -19.51 22.12 -8.94
N HIS A 57 -18.70 23.19 -9.00
CA HIS A 57 -18.70 24.12 -10.13
C HIS A 57 -18.27 23.46 -11.44
N SER A 58 -17.23 22.62 -11.39
CA SER A 58 -16.76 21.84 -12.54
C SER A 58 -17.85 20.89 -13.05
N LEU A 59 -18.53 20.20 -12.13
CA LEU A 59 -19.61 19.28 -12.46
C LEU A 59 -20.82 19.98 -13.06
N ARG A 60 -21.22 21.13 -12.51
CA ARG A 60 -22.28 21.97 -13.09
C ARG A 60 -21.94 22.42 -14.50
N ARG A 61 -20.70 22.85 -14.75
CA ARG A 61 -20.25 23.25 -16.10
C ARG A 61 -20.39 22.10 -17.09
N LYS A 62 -19.87 20.92 -16.74
CA LYS A 62 -20.01 19.70 -17.58
C LYS A 62 -21.46 19.29 -17.82
N HIS A 63 -22.32 19.43 -16.81
CA HIS A 63 -23.74 19.16 -16.97
C HIS A 63 -24.36 20.11 -18.00
N SER A 64 -24.08 21.42 -17.92
CA SER A 64 -24.56 22.39 -18.90
C SER A 64 -24.04 22.12 -20.32
N GLU A 65 -22.78 21.71 -20.47
CA GLU A 65 -22.20 21.29 -21.75
C GLU A 65 -22.95 20.10 -22.34
N LEU A 66 -23.17 19.04 -21.55
CA LEU A 66 -23.90 17.85 -21.97
C LEU A 66 -25.36 18.14 -22.33
N THR A 67 -26.05 18.98 -21.55
CA THR A 67 -27.41 19.42 -21.86
C THR A 67 -27.45 20.20 -23.19
N GLY A 68 -26.45 21.02 -23.46
CA GLY A 68 -26.29 21.71 -24.73
C GLY A 68 -26.05 20.75 -25.91
N GLU A 69 -25.20 19.75 -25.72
CA GLU A 69 -24.96 18.69 -26.72
C GLU A 69 -26.23 17.88 -27.00
N LEU A 70 -26.97 17.47 -25.96
CA LEU A 70 -28.25 16.78 -26.08
C LEU A 70 -29.27 17.60 -26.85
N SER A 71 -29.38 18.90 -26.54
CA SER A 71 -30.29 19.81 -27.26
C SER A 71 -29.91 19.94 -28.73
N ASN A 72 -28.60 19.99 -29.03
CA ASN A 72 -28.10 20.01 -30.40
C ASN A 72 -28.38 18.70 -31.15
N LEU A 73 -28.25 17.55 -30.48
CA LEU A 73 -28.57 16.25 -31.04
C LEU A 73 -30.07 16.11 -31.30
N TYR A 74 -30.91 16.54 -30.36
CA TYR A 74 -32.36 16.53 -30.51
C TYR A 74 -32.82 17.42 -31.68
N ARG A 75 -32.22 18.62 -31.83
CA ARG A 75 -32.48 19.49 -32.98
C ARG A 75 -32.02 18.87 -34.30
N LYS A 76 -30.90 18.12 -34.30
CA LYS A 76 -30.43 17.41 -35.50
C LYS A 76 -31.37 16.26 -35.85
N GLU A 77 -31.87 15.52 -34.86
CA GLU A 77 -32.87 14.47 -35.04
C GLU A 77 -34.16 15.04 -35.64
N ASP A 78 -34.69 16.12 -35.05
CA ASP A 78 -35.90 16.78 -35.54
C ASP A 78 -35.71 17.34 -36.96
N LYS A 79 -34.53 17.91 -37.25
CA LYS A 79 -34.17 18.35 -38.59
C LYS A 79 -34.14 17.17 -39.58
N LEU A 80 -33.55 16.02 -39.21
CA LEU A 80 -33.53 14.82 -40.05
C LEU A 80 -34.94 14.22 -40.24
N LEU A 81 -35.81 14.33 -39.24
CA LEU A 81 -37.21 13.91 -39.32
C LEU A 81 -38.02 14.85 -40.24
N SER A 82 -37.75 16.15 -40.20
CA SER A 82 -38.42 17.16 -41.05
C SER A 82 -37.90 17.22 -42.49
N GLU A 83 -36.60 16.95 -42.72
CA GLU A 83 -35.98 16.84 -44.05
C GLU A 83 -36.29 15.49 -44.72
N SER A 84 -36.99 14.59 -44.03
CA SER A 84 -37.54 13.36 -44.59
C SER A 84 -39.03 13.51 -44.90
N PRO A 85 -39.42 14.03 -46.09
CA PRO A 85 -40.82 14.03 -46.54
C PRO A 85 -41.34 12.60 -46.87
N TYR A 86 -40.62 11.54 -46.51
CA TYR A 86 -40.83 10.17 -46.95
C TYR A 86 -41.34 9.23 -45.85
N LYS A 87 -42.06 9.74 -44.85
CA LYS A 87 -42.64 8.89 -43.80
C LYS A 87 -44.11 8.51 -44.01
N SER A 88 -44.79 9.06 -45.02
CA SER A 88 -46.15 8.64 -45.42
C SER A 88 -46.23 7.93 -46.78
N ASP A 89 -45.23 8.06 -47.67
CA ASP A 89 -45.30 7.50 -49.04
C ASP A 89 -44.41 6.27 -49.31
N VAL A 90 -43.44 5.96 -48.43
CA VAL A 90 -42.47 4.86 -48.69
C VAL A 90 -43.07 3.47 -48.48
N LEU A 91 -44.24 3.34 -47.86
CA LEU A 91 -44.94 2.05 -47.78
C LEU A 91 -45.81 1.73 -49.00
N SER A 92 -45.90 2.60 -50.02
CA SER A 92 -46.77 2.33 -51.18
C SER A 92 -46.18 2.59 -52.57
N GLN A 93 -44.88 2.90 -52.71
CA GLN A 93 -44.26 2.91 -54.03
C GLN A 93 -43.04 2.00 -54.11
N THR A 94 -43.21 0.98 -54.96
CA THR A 94 -42.17 0.20 -55.63
C THR A 94 -40.88 1.02 -55.82
N VAL A 95 -39.84 0.63 -55.10
CA VAL A 95 -38.48 1.13 -55.29
C VAL A 95 -38.11 0.90 -56.76
N SER A 96 -38.02 1.98 -57.53
CA SER A 96 -37.52 1.92 -58.89
C SER A 96 -36.06 1.45 -58.84
N MET A 97 -35.71 0.49 -59.70
CA MET A 97 -34.42 -0.20 -59.84
C MET A 97 -33.17 0.71 -60.00
N ARG A 98 -33.32 2.04 -59.96
CA ARG A 98 -32.24 3.02 -60.16
C ARG A 98 -31.52 3.44 -58.87
N ASP A 99 -32.12 3.27 -57.70
CA ASP A 99 -31.53 3.72 -56.41
C ASP A 99 -30.95 2.61 -55.54
N LEU A 100 -31.10 1.34 -55.95
CA LEU A 100 -30.55 0.17 -55.27
C LEU A 100 -29.01 0.25 -55.04
N PRO A 101 -28.19 0.75 -55.99
CA PRO A 101 -26.74 0.89 -55.77
C PRO A 101 -26.39 1.96 -54.72
N ARG A 102 -27.21 3.01 -54.59
CA ARG A 102 -27.01 4.09 -53.62
C ARG A 102 -27.34 3.61 -52.21
N VAL A 103 -28.45 2.88 -52.06
CA VAL A 103 -28.86 2.26 -50.79
C VAL A 103 -27.85 1.20 -50.33
N LEU A 104 -27.39 0.33 -51.24
CA LEU A 104 -26.35 -0.66 -50.95
C LEU A 104 -25.02 -0.02 -50.53
N ARG A 105 -24.61 1.06 -51.21
CA ARG A 105 -23.37 1.80 -50.84
C ARG A 105 -23.50 2.45 -49.47
N GLN A 106 -24.65 3.05 -49.14
CA GLN A 106 -24.89 3.63 -47.83
C GLN A 106 -24.92 2.56 -46.73
N PHE A 107 -25.51 1.40 -47.01
CA PHE A 107 -25.49 0.25 -46.10
C PHE A 107 -24.06 -0.25 -45.87
N GLN A 108 -23.24 -0.36 -46.92
CA GLN A 108 -21.82 -0.72 -46.80
C GLN A 108 -21.01 0.27 -45.95
N ILE A 109 -21.21 1.58 -46.14
CA ILE A 109 -20.53 2.61 -45.35
C ILE A 109 -20.96 2.54 -43.88
N CYS A 110 -22.25 2.32 -43.63
CA CYS A 110 -22.79 2.20 -42.27
C CYS A 110 -22.26 0.94 -41.57
N VAL A 111 -22.23 -0.19 -42.26
CA VAL A 111 -21.65 -1.45 -41.77
C VAL A 111 -20.14 -1.30 -41.53
N GLY A 112 -19.41 -0.68 -42.46
CA GLY A 112 -17.97 -0.41 -42.30
C GLY A 112 -17.66 0.50 -41.11
N SER A 113 -18.48 1.54 -40.89
CA SER A 113 -18.35 2.43 -39.74
C SER A 113 -18.65 1.73 -38.42
N LEU A 114 -19.66 0.85 -38.39
CA LEU A 114 -20.01 0.04 -37.22
C LEU A 114 -18.93 -1.01 -36.90
N LEU A 115 -18.36 -1.65 -37.93
CA LEU A 115 -17.23 -2.57 -37.76
C LEU A 115 -16.00 -1.84 -37.21
N ASN A 116 -15.67 -0.67 -37.76
CA ASN A 116 -14.54 0.12 -37.29
C ASN A 116 -14.69 0.59 -35.83
N SER A 117 -15.89 1.01 -35.41
CA SER A 117 -16.13 1.42 -34.02
C SER A 117 -16.02 0.24 -33.05
N LYS A 118 -16.49 -0.96 -33.44
CA LYS A 118 -16.31 -2.18 -32.66
C LYS A 118 -14.84 -2.61 -32.60
N THR A 119 -14.12 -2.61 -33.72
CA THR A 119 -12.67 -2.90 -33.76
C THR A 119 -11.87 -1.97 -32.86
N HIS A 120 -12.17 -0.67 -32.87
CA HIS A 120 -11.53 0.30 -31.98
C HIS A 120 -11.78 -0.01 -30.49
N THR A 121 -12.98 -0.48 -30.15
CA THR A 121 -13.35 -0.88 -28.79
C THR A 121 -12.59 -2.14 -28.36
N TYR A 122 -12.48 -3.14 -29.24
CA TYR A 122 -11.67 -4.34 -28.99
C TYR A 122 -10.17 -4.01 -28.83
N CYS A 123 -9.61 -3.13 -29.66
CA CYS A 123 -8.23 -2.69 -29.51
C CYS A 123 -7.97 -1.99 -28.16
N LYS A 124 -8.90 -1.15 -27.69
CA LYS A 124 -8.81 -0.54 -26.35
C LYS A 124 -8.82 -1.58 -25.24
N TYR A 125 -9.70 -2.58 -25.36
CA TYR A 125 -9.79 -3.67 -24.39
C TYR A 125 -8.52 -4.53 -24.36
N ILE A 126 -8.00 -4.91 -25.52
CA ILE A 126 -6.74 -5.65 -25.66
C ILE A 126 -5.57 -4.86 -25.05
N ASN A 127 -5.47 -3.56 -25.33
CA ASN A 127 -4.45 -2.71 -24.72
C ASN A 127 -4.59 -2.62 -23.19
N HIS A 128 -5.83 -2.58 -22.67
CA HIS A 128 -6.04 -2.62 -21.23
C HIS A 128 -5.54 -3.93 -20.63
N LEU A 129 -5.86 -5.08 -21.23
CA LEU A 129 -5.39 -6.39 -20.80
C LEU A 129 -3.86 -6.52 -20.87
N LEU A 130 -3.25 -6.04 -21.94
CA LEU A 130 -1.78 -6.01 -22.08
C LEU A 130 -1.13 -5.16 -20.98
N ASN A 131 -1.70 -4.00 -20.66
CA ASN A 131 -1.21 -3.15 -19.59
C ASN A 131 -1.38 -3.81 -18.20
N GLN A 132 -2.48 -4.52 -17.96
CA GLN A 132 -2.67 -5.26 -16.72
C GLN A 132 -1.66 -6.40 -16.59
N LEU A 133 -1.41 -7.14 -17.68
CA LEU A 133 -0.39 -8.19 -17.71
C LEU A 133 1.02 -7.64 -17.46
N ALA A 134 1.36 -6.49 -18.06
CA ALA A 134 2.64 -5.82 -17.84
C ALA A 134 2.81 -5.39 -16.38
N ARG A 135 1.78 -4.79 -15.78
CA ARG A 135 1.78 -4.42 -14.35
C ARG A 135 1.94 -5.62 -13.44
N HIS A 136 1.22 -6.71 -13.70
CA HIS A 136 1.34 -7.93 -12.91
C HIS A 136 2.77 -8.51 -13.00
N LYS A 137 3.35 -8.59 -14.20
CA LYS A 137 4.74 -9.06 -14.38
C LYS A 137 5.74 -8.15 -13.67
N PHE A 138 5.55 -6.83 -13.73
CA PHE A 138 6.38 -5.87 -13.02
C PHE A 138 6.30 -6.04 -11.49
N LEU A 139 5.09 -6.15 -10.94
CA LEU A 139 4.87 -6.38 -9.51
C LEU A 139 5.51 -7.70 -9.05
N LYS A 140 5.42 -8.76 -9.85
CA LYS A 140 6.07 -10.03 -9.56
C LYS A 140 7.59 -9.90 -9.49
N LEU A 141 8.20 -9.19 -10.44
CA LEU A 141 9.63 -8.88 -10.44
C LEU A 141 10.03 -8.03 -9.23
N ALA A 142 9.26 -6.99 -8.89
CA ALA A 142 9.49 -6.13 -7.74
C ALA A 142 9.47 -6.94 -6.43
N CYS A 143 8.46 -7.80 -6.25
CA CYS A 143 8.34 -8.67 -5.08
C CYS A 143 9.53 -9.64 -4.95
N GLN A 144 10.00 -10.22 -6.05
CA GLN A 144 11.19 -11.09 -6.04
C GLN A 144 12.47 -10.32 -5.68
N LEU A 145 12.60 -9.09 -6.17
CA LEU A 145 13.76 -8.24 -5.90
C LEU A 145 13.77 -7.77 -4.44
N GLU A 146 12.60 -7.42 -3.90
CA GLU A 146 12.42 -7.10 -2.48
C GLU A 146 12.77 -8.31 -1.60
N GLN A 147 12.27 -9.49 -1.94
CA GLN A 147 12.61 -10.73 -1.22
C GLN A 147 14.13 -10.99 -1.21
N LYS A 148 14.80 -10.81 -2.35
CA LYS A 148 16.27 -10.95 -2.44
C LYS A 148 16.99 -9.91 -1.57
N THR A 149 16.49 -8.69 -1.55
CA THR A 149 17.06 -7.59 -0.73
C THR A 149 16.89 -7.87 0.76
N MET A 150 15.70 -8.33 1.18
CA MET A 150 15.43 -8.74 2.55
C MET A 150 16.31 -9.91 3.00
N LEU A 151 16.50 -10.93 2.15
CA LEU A 151 17.41 -12.04 2.44
C LEU A 151 18.87 -11.56 2.56
N GLY A 152 19.29 -10.62 1.71
CA GLY A 152 20.59 -9.97 1.81
C GLY A 152 20.78 -9.26 3.16
N ALA A 153 19.81 -8.42 3.56
CA ALA A 153 19.81 -7.74 4.84
C ALA A 153 19.83 -8.73 6.03
N PHE A 154 19.03 -9.80 5.96
CA PHE A 154 19.03 -10.86 6.98
C PHE A 154 20.40 -11.54 7.11
N SER A 155 21.05 -11.86 5.98
CA SER A 155 22.39 -12.45 6.01
C SER A 155 23.42 -11.53 6.66
N LEU A 156 23.35 -10.21 6.38
CA LEU A 156 24.22 -9.22 6.99
C LEU A 156 23.96 -9.09 8.50
N LEU A 157 22.70 -9.03 8.91
CA LEU A 157 22.32 -9.01 10.32
C LEU A 157 22.82 -10.23 11.08
N LYS A 158 22.79 -11.41 10.44
CA LYS A 158 23.30 -12.64 11.04
C LYS A 158 24.83 -12.62 11.22
N VAL A 159 25.56 -12.00 10.29
CA VAL A 159 27.00 -11.78 10.45
C VAL A 159 27.27 -10.84 11.62
N ILE A 160 26.56 -9.70 11.69
CA ILE A 160 26.68 -8.74 12.78
C ILE A 160 26.37 -9.40 14.14
N GLU A 161 25.31 -10.20 14.21
CA GLU A 161 24.95 -10.98 15.41
C GLU A 161 26.10 -11.90 15.85
N SER A 162 26.70 -12.63 14.92
CA SER A 162 27.83 -13.52 15.22
C SER A 162 29.07 -12.77 15.73
N GLU A 163 29.32 -11.57 15.21
CA GLU A 163 30.43 -10.72 15.62
C GLU A 163 30.19 -10.11 17.01
N LEU A 164 28.99 -9.62 17.28
CA LEU A 164 28.57 -9.15 18.60
C LEU A 164 28.64 -10.25 19.65
N GLN A 165 28.22 -11.48 19.31
CA GLN A 165 28.36 -12.63 20.20
C GLN A 165 29.83 -12.92 20.51
N GLY A 166 30.72 -12.82 19.52
CA GLY A 166 32.16 -12.93 19.71
C GLY A 166 32.72 -11.88 20.68
N TYR A 167 32.34 -10.61 20.52
CA TYR A 167 32.72 -9.53 21.44
C TYR A 167 32.18 -9.75 22.86
N HIS A 168 30.94 -10.23 22.99
CA HIS A 168 30.35 -10.57 24.28
C HIS A 168 31.16 -11.66 24.98
N SER A 169 31.41 -12.79 24.30
CA SER A 169 32.21 -13.90 24.87
C SER A 169 33.63 -13.48 25.23
N ALA A 170 34.29 -12.64 24.43
CA ALA A 170 35.62 -12.12 24.74
C ALA A 170 35.62 -11.21 25.98
N THR A 171 34.58 -10.39 26.13
CA THR A 171 34.41 -9.48 27.28
C THR A 171 34.10 -10.27 28.55
N ASP A 172 33.19 -11.24 28.48
CA ASP A 172 32.85 -12.13 29.59
C ASP A 172 34.09 -12.89 30.10
N GLY A 173 34.92 -13.39 29.18
CA GLY A 173 36.20 -14.01 29.54
C GLY A 173 37.20 -13.04 30.21
N ARG A 174 37.17 -11.74 29.88
CA ARG A 174 38.00 -10.71 30.57
C ARG A 174 37.47 -10.42 31.96
N VAL A 175 36.15 -10.26 32.10
CA VAL A 175 35.49 -10.01 33.39
C VAL A 175 35.73 -11.18 34.33
N GLY A 176 35.60 -12.42 33.86
CA GLY A 176 35.91 -13.62 34.63
C GLY A 176 37.34 -13.62 35.19
N ARG A 177 38.34 -13.22 34.39
CA ARG A 177 39.73 -13.09 34.86
C ARG A 177 39.90 -12.00 35.91
N CYS A 178 39.23 -10.85 35.77
CA CYS A 178 39.26 -9.79 36.78
C CYS A 178 38.64 -10.26 38.10
N LEU A 179 37.54 -10.99 38.05
CA LEU A 179 36.91 -11.59 39.23
C LEU A 179 37.84 -12.61 39.91
N SER A 180 38.53 -13.46 39.14
CA SER A 180 39.53 -14.39 39.70
C SER A 180 40.70 -13.67 40.37
N LEU A 181 41.16 -12.53 39.82
CA LEU A 181 42.20 -11.72 40.44
C LEU A 181 41.74 -11.07 41.75
N ILE A 182 40.50 -10.57 41.80
CA ILE A 182 39.91 -10.02 43.03
C ILE A 182 39.81 -11.11 44.10
N GLN A 183 39.40 -12.32 43.71
CA GLN A 183 39.33 -13.46 44.62
C GLN A 183 40.71 -13.88 45.13
N ALA A 184 41.72 -13.96 44.26
CA ALA A 184 43.11 -14.24 44.67
C ALA A 184 43.70 -13.16 45.58
N ALA A 185 43.35 -11.89 45.36
CA ALA A 185 43.76 -10.78 46.24
C ALA A 185 43.10 -10.84 47.63
N SER A 186 41.95 -11.51 47.75
CA SER A 186 41.24 -11.66 49.02
C SER A 186 41.76 -12.79 49.92
N GLU A 187 42.71 -13.62 49.44
CA GLU A 187 43.25 -14.78 50.16
C GLU A 187 44.56 -14.51 50.94
N VAL A 188 45.07 -13.27 50.97
CA VAL A 188 46.31 -12.94 51.69
C VAL A 188 46.03 -12.75 53.20
N HIS A 189 46.52 -13.67 54.02
CA HIS A 189 46.47 -13.62 55.48
C HIS A 189 47.56 -12.72 56.08
N GLU A 190 47.23 -12.17 57.26
CA GLU A 190 47.98 -11.24 58.11
C GLU A 190 49.45 -11.60 58.35
N GLN A 191 50.32 -10.57 58.39
CA GLN A 191 51.43 -10.60 59.35
C GLN A 191 51.95 -9.19 59.69
N GLY A 192 52.00 -8.91 60.99
CA GLY A 192 53.08 -8.15 61.62
C GLY A 192 52.97 -6.61 61.64
N ALA A 193 53.50 -6.03 62.73
CA ALA A 193 53.74 -4.61 62.83
C ALA A 193 54.79 -4.15 61.81
N VAL A 194 54.57 -2.95 61.27
CA VAL A 194 55.38 -2.32 60.22
C VAL A 194 56.78 -2.00 60.73
N ASP A 195 57.81 -2.56 60.10
CA ASP A 195 59.21 -2.17 60.30
C ASP A 195 59.44 -0.78 59.66
N ASP A 196 60.13 0.14 60.33
CA ASP A 196 60.44 1.50 59.83
C ASP A 196 61.35 1.49 58.59
N ARG A 197 61.86 0.32 58.20
CA ARG A 197 62.58 0.10 56.94
C ARG A 197 61.67 -0.26 55.77
N ASP A 198 60.37 -0.42 56.01
CA ASP A 198 59.42 -0.92 55.02
C ASP A 198 58.92 0.21 54.11
N THR A 199 59.68 0.43 53.03
CA THR A 199 59.36 1.38 51.96
C THR A 199 58.00 1.12 51.32
N PHE A 200 57.49 -0.12 51.35
CA PHE A 200 56.21 -0.47 50.76
C PHE A 200 55.05 0.10 51.58
N LEU A 201 55.05 -0.09 52.91
CA LEU A 201 53.99 0.43 53.77
C LEU A 201 54.03 1.95 53.90
N HIS A 202 55.21 2.56 53.78
CA HIS A 202 55.33 4.01 53.56
C HIS A 202 54.73 4.44 52.21
N GLY A 203 54.96 3.70 51.12
CA GLY A 203 54.34 3.99 49.82
C GLY A 203 52.81 3.83 49.82
N VAL A 204 52.28 2.83 50.54
CA VAL A 204 50.83 2.64 50.74
C VAL A 204 50.24 3.79 51.53
N ARG A 205 50.90 4.22 52.61
CA ARG A 205 50.51 5.42 53.37
C ARG A 205 50.50 6.66 52.49
N ASP A 206 51.55 6.87 51.69
CA ASP A 206 51.68 8.06 50.83
C ASP A 206 50.56 8.08 49.78
N LEU A 207 50.23 6.94 49.16
CA LEU A 207 49.08 6.81 48.27
C LEU A 207 47.75 7.09 48.99
N LEU A 208 47.53 6.58 50.20
CA LEU A 208 46.30 6.84 50.97
C LEU A 208 46.19 8.31 51.40
N SER A 209 47.32 8.96 51.68
CA SER A 209 47.38 10.38 52.05
C SER A 209 47.02 11.32 50.90
N ILE A 210 47.40 10.95 49.65
CA ILE A 210 47.04 11.68 48.43
C ILE A 210 45.52 11.74 48.22
N HIS A 211 44.79 10.70 48.63
CA HIS A 211 43.33 10.63 48.50
C HIS A 211 42.58 11.37 49.63
N SER A 212 43.25 11.60 50.78
CA SER A 212 42.62 12.19 51.97
C SER A 212 42.72 13.72 52.05
N ASN A 213 43.40 14.39 51.11
CA ASN A 213 43.60 15.86 51.08
C ASN A 213 44.15 16.49 52.39
N ALA A 214 44.75 15.71 53.28
CA ALA A 214 45.28 16.18 54.55
C ALA A 214 46.70 16.73 54.35
N GLN A 215 46.83 18.00 53.95
CA GLN A 215 48.09 18.74 54.00
C GLN A 215 48.42 19.10 55.46
N GLY A 216 49.08 18.19 56.16
CA GLY A 216 49.58 18.41 57.52
C GLY A 216 50.69 17.43 57.83
N ILE A 217 51.76 17.95 58.45
CA ILE A 217 53.00 17.25 58.84
C ILE A 217 52.73 15.78 59.21
N LEU A 218 53.28 14.85 58.40
CA LEU A 218 53.11 13.41 58.61
C LEU A 218 53.74 12.99 59.96
N PRO A 219 53.03 12.22 60.80
CA PRO A 219 53.66 11.57 61.94
C PRO A 219 54.68 10.54 61.43
N THR A 220 55.87 10.51 62.05
CA THR A 220 56.94 9.55 61.77
C THR A 220 56.54 8.10 62.06
N TYR A 221 55.45 7.88 62.79
CA TYR A 221 54.93 6.57 63.13
C TYR A 221 53.52 6.38 62.58
N VAL A 222 53.28 5.26 61.89
CA VAL A 222 51.95 4.87 61.44
C VAL A 222 51.62 3.51 62.03
N SER A 223 50.54 3.45 62.82
CA SER A 223 50.07 2.19 63.37
C SER A 223 49.41 1.38 62.25
N ALA A 224 49.75 0.08 62.14
CA ALA A 224 49.10 -0.84 61.20
C ALA A 224 47.56 -0.78 61.27
N PRO A 225 46.93 -0.64 62.46
CA PRO A 225 45.49 -0.43 62.57
C PRO A 225 44.99 0.85 61.87
N GLY A 226 45.77 1.93 61.85
CA GLY A 226 45.42 3.18 61.19
C GLY A 226 45.40 3.07 59.66
N ILE A 227 46.37 2.36 59.09
CA ILE A 227 46.39 2.05 57.64
C ILE A 227 45.23 1.13 57.30
N VAL A 228 45.00 0.08 58.11
CA VAL A 228 43.87 -0.85 57.91
C VAL A 228 42.54 -0.12 57.99
N GLN A 229 42.38 0.86 58.91
CA GLN A 229 41.18 1.69 59.02
C GLN A 229 40.95 2.53 57.76
N GLN A 230 42.00 3.17 57.23
CA GLN A 230 41.93 3.99 56.02
C GLN A 230 41.69 3.17 54.75
N ILE A 231 42.30 1.99 54.65
CA ILE A 231 42.04 1.03 53.57
C ILE A 231 40.60 0.53 53.67
N SER A 232 40.11 0.26 54.88
CA SER A 232 38.73 -0.16 55.10
C SER A 232 37.72 0.91 54.74
N SER A 233 37.98 2.19 55.07
CA SER A 233 37.11 3.30 54.65
C SER A 233 37.12 3.48 53.14
N LEU A 234 38.29 3.45 52.50
CA LEU A 234 38.39 3.53 51.03
C LEU A 234 37.67 2.35 50.35
N ARG A 235 37.75 1.16 50.93
CA ARG A 235 37.03 -0.02 50.45
C ARG A 235 35.52 0.15 50.59
N SER A 236 35.04 0.71 51.70
CA SER A 236 33.63 1.05 51.87
C SER A 236 33.17 2.08 50.83
N ASP A 237 33.98 3.11 50.56
CA ASP A 237 33.68 4.13 49.56
C ASP A 237 33.63 3.53 48.15
N LEU A 238 34.60 2.67 47.80
CA LEU A 238 34.61 1.95 46.52
C LEU A 238 33.43 1.01 46.37
N LEU A 239 33.02 0.31 47.44
CA LEU A 239 31.82 -0.53 47.42
C LEU A 239 30.55 0.30 47.27
N SER A 240 30.49 1.50 47.87
CA SER A 240 29.37 2.43 47.67
C SER A 240 29.32 2.92 46.23
N LEU A 241 30.46 3.29 45.64
CA LEU A 241 30.56 3.75 44.26
C LEU A 241 30.28 2.62 43.26
N GLN A 242 30.69 1.40 43.58
CA GLN A 242 30.36 0.19 42.81
C GLN A 242 28.86 -0.10 42.89
N SER A 243 28.26 -0.01 44.09
CA SER A 243 26.82 -0.15 44.27
C SER A 243 26.05 0.93 43.51
N ASP A 244 26.51 2.17 43.53
CA ASP A 244 25.91 3.24 42.74
C ASP A 244 26.03 2.95 41.25
N LEU A 245 27.20 2.49 40.77
CA LEU A 245 27.37 2.11 39.37
C LEU A 245 26.52 0.90 38.96
N GLU A 246 26.36 -0.09 39.85
CA GLU A 246 25.56 -1.30 39.61
C GLU A 246 24.06 -1.06 39.75
N ASN A 247 23.61 -0.03 40.48
CA ASN A 247 22.19 0.24 40.68
C ASN A 247 21.71 1.44 39.86
N SER A 248 22.40 2.58 39.92
CA SER A 248 21.97 3.81 39.24
C SER A 248 22.11 3.73 37.72
N LEU A 249 23.20 3.12 37.22
CA LEU A 249 23.45 3.04 35.78
C LEU A 249 22.46 2.12 35.05
N PRO A 250 22.16 0.90 35.52
CA PRO A 250 21.11 0.08 34.90
C PRO A 250 19.72 0.63 35.17
N GLU A 251 19.44 1.30 36.28
CA GLU A 251 18.17 1.99 36.49
C GLU A 251 17.97 3.12 35.47
N ASP A 252 18.96 3.97 35.25
CA ASP A 252 18.90 5.05 34.25
C ASP A 252 18.90 4.51 32.82
N ARG A 253 19.65 3.43 32.55
CA ARG A 253 19.60 2.73 31.27
C ARG A 253 18.22 2.12 31.03
N ASN A 254 17.63 1.45 32.02
CA ASN A 254 16.29 0.87 31.93
C ASN A 254 15.22 1.95 31.79
N ARG A 255 15.35 3.08 32.50
CA ARG A 255 14.50 4.26 32.35
C ARG A 255 14.57 4.79 30.91
N CYS A 256 15.77 5.02 30.39
CA CYS A 256 15.99 5.48 29.02
C CYS A 256 15.46 4.47 27.97
N ILE A 257 15.69 3.17 28.17
CA ILE A 257 15.14 2.11 27.31
C ILE A 257 13.60 2.13 27.36
N ASN A 258 13.00 2.30 28.53
CA ASN A 258 11.55 2.39 28.69
C ASN A 258 10.99 3.66 28.04
N ASP A 259 11.68 4.80 28.17
CA ASP A 259 11.31 6.05 27.51
C ASP A 259 11.40 5.93 25.98
N LEU A 260 12.44 5.26 25.47
CA LEU A 260 12.56 4.94 24.04
C LEU A 260 11.49 3.96 23.58
N CYS A 261 11.19 2.91 24.34
CA CYS A 261 10.13 1.95 24.03
C CYS A 261 8.76 2.61 24.02
N THR A 262 8.46 3.49 24.98
CA THR A 262 7.20 4.24 25.02
C THR A 262 7.12 5.25 23.87
N LEU A 263 8.23 5.90 23.51
CA LEU A 263 8.30 6.75 22.33
C LEU A 263 8.05 5.94 21.05
N ILE A 264 8.69 4.79 20.87
CA ILE A 264 8.46 3.89 19.72
C ILE A 264 7.00 3.43 19.68
N GLN A 265 6.40 3.06 20.81
CA GLN A 265 4.98 2.68 20.87
C GLN A 265 4.07 3.86 20.54
N SER A 266 4.40 5.08 20.96
CA SER A 266 3.64 6.28 20.63
C SER A 266 3.74 6.60 19.13
N LEU A 267 4.94 6.51 18.54
CA LEU A 267 5.17 6.66 17.11
C LEU A 267 4.49 5.57 16.30
N GLN A 268 4.51 4.31 16.76
CA GLN A 268 3.73 3.23 16.19
C GLN A 268 2.24 3.57 16.24
N LYS A 269 1.70 3.95 17.39
CA LYS A 269 0.29 4.36 17.50
C LYS A 269 -0.05 5.54 16.59
N LEU A 270 0.86 6.50 16.41
CA LEU A 270 0.68 7.62 15.48
C LEU A 270 0.74 7.19 14.02
N LEU A 271 1.67 6.29 13.67
CA LEU A 271 1.78 5.68 12.35
C LEU A 271 0.57 4.79 12.04
N PHE A 272 0.06 4.03 13.01
CA PHE A 272 -1.12 3.16 12.90
C PHE A 272 -2.45 3.90 13.11
N ALA A 273 -2.46 5.09 13.70
CA ALA A 273 -3.63 5.98 13.72
C ALA A 273 -3.72 6.78 12.41
N SER A 274 -2.57 7.15 11.83
CA SER A 274 -2.48 7.78 10.50
C SER A 274 -2.66 6.77 9.36
N SER A 275 -2.30 5.52 9.60
CA SER A 275 -2.56 4.39 8.72
C SER A 275 -3.77 3.66 9.29
N THR A 276 -4.96 4.16 8.95
CA THR A 276 -6.23 3.40 8.93
C THR A 276 -6.03 1.91 9.24
N THR A 277 -6.50 1.46 10.40
CA THR A 277 -6.52 0.04 10.83
C THR A 277 -7.50 -0.80 10.00
N ALA A 278 -7.41 -0.70 8.69
CA ALA A 278 -7.83 -1.73 7.79
C ALA A 278 -6.55 -2.18 7.08
N GLN A 279 -6.15 -3.43 7.28
CA GLN A 279 -5.44 -4.14 6.21
C GLN A 279 -6.15 -3.77 4.90
N PRO A 280 -5.43 -3.41 3.81
CA PRO A 280 -6.09 -3.34 2.53
C PRO A 280 -6.66 -4.74 2.30
N ILE A 281 -7.98 -4.87 2.48
CA ILE A 281 -8.70 -6.05 2.01
C ILE A 281 -8.49 -5.95 0.51
N LEU A 282 -7.52 -6.72 0.00
CA LEU A 282 -6.98 -6.60 -1.36
C LEU A 282 -8.05 -6.83 -2.44
N THR A 283 -9.26 -7.17 -2.04
CA THR A 283 -10.48 -7.06 -2.83
C THR A 283 -11.67 -7.03 -1.87
N PRO A 284 -12.61 -6.08 -1.95
CA PRO A 284 -13.87 -6.19 -1.24
C PRO A 284 -14.48 -7.57 -1.52
N TRP A 285 -14.93 -8.29 -0.50
CA TRP A 285 -15.50 -9.64 -0.64
C TRP A 285 -16.55 -9.77 -1.77
N PRO A 286 -17.41 -8.76 -2.01
CA PRO A 286 -18.28 -8.73 -3.18
C PRO A 286 -17.51 -8.79 -4.50
N LEU A 287 -16.40 -8.05 -4.62
CA LEU A 287 -15.57 -7.99 -5.82
C LEU A 287 -14.84 -9.31 -6.07
N MET A 288 -14.42 -10.01 -5.01
CA MET A 288 -13.84 -11.36 -5.14
C MET A 288 -14.85 -12.36 -5.69
N LYS A 289 -16.10 -12.31 -5.21
CA LYS A 289 -17.19 -13.16 -5.71
C LYS A 289 -17.50 -12.86 -7.18
N GLU A 290 -17.57 -11.58 -7.55
CA GLU A 290 -17.79 -11.16 -8.95
C GLU A 290 -16.62 -11.57 -9.86
N LEU A 291 -15.36 -11.51 -9.38
CA LEU A 291 -14.20 -11.97 -10.15
C LEU A 291 -14.24 -13.48 -10.40
N VAL A 292 -14.65 -14.29 -9.41
CA VAL A 292 -14.81 -15.75 -9.57
C VAL A 292 -15.94 -16.08 -10.55
N GLU A 293 -17.07 -15.36 -10.50
CA GLU A 293 -18.16 -15.55 -11.47
C GLU A 293 -17.73 -15.10 -12.87
N MET A 294 -16.98 -14.01 -12.99
CA MET A 294 -16.42 -13.56 -14.27
C MET A 294 -15.43 -14.59 -14.84
N GLU A 295 -14.60 -15.21 -14.00
CA GLU A 295 -13.66 -16.26 -14.43
C GLU A 295 -14.40 -17.51 -14.94
N LYS A 296 -15.51 -17.88 -14.30
CA LYS A 296 -16.41 -18.94 -14.75
C LYS A 296 -17.08 -18.63 -16.09
N VAL A 297 -17.60 -17.41 -16.26
CA VAL A 297 -18.18 -16.96 -17.53
C VAL A 297 -17.12 -16.94 -18.63
N ASN A 298 -15.88 -16.53 -18.31
CA ASN A 298 -14.78 -16.51 -19.27
C ASN A 298 -14.34 -17.91 -19.70
N ALA A 299 -14.39 -18.89 -18.79
CA ALA A 299 -14.17 -20.30 -19.13
C ALA A 299 -15.27 -20.84 -20.06
N GLN A 300 -16.54 -20.51 -19.78
CA GLN A 300 -17.66 -20.89 -20.65
C GLN A 300 -17.57 -20.25 -22.04
N LEU A 301 -17.20 -18.97 -22.11
CA LEU A 301 -17.02 -18.27 -23.37
C LEU A 301 -15.85 -18.86 -24.17
N SER A 302 -14.73 -19.19 -23.52
CA SER A 302 -13.60 -19.84 -24.17
C SER A 302 -14.00 -21.17 -24.78
N ALA A 303 -14.75 -22.01 -24.05
CA ALA A 303 -15.26 -23.28 -24.56
C ALA A 303 -16.21 -23.09 -25.76
N ALA A 304 -17.13 -22.11 -25.68
CA ALA A 304 -18.03 -21.81 -26.78
C ALA A 304 -17.28 -21.30 -28.03
N VAL A 305 -16.24 -20.48 -27.85
CA VAL A 305 -15.39 -20.01 -28.95
C VAL A 305 -14.62 -21.15 -29.59
N GLU A 306 -14.05 -22.05 -28.78
CA GLU A 306 -13.36 -23.24 -29.30
C GLU A 306 -14.30 -24.11 -30.13
N GLU A 307 -15.54 -24.31 -29.66
CA GLU A 307 -16.56 -25.08 -30.37
C GLU A 307 -16.96 -24.43 -31.70
N VAL A 308 -17.28 -23.14 -31.71
CA VAL A 308 -17.59 -22.40 -32.95
C VAL A 308 -16.41 -22.43 -33.92
N THR A 309 -15.18 -22.33 -33.40
CA THR A 309 -13.98 -22.39 -34.24
C THR A 309 -13.78 -23.80 -34.82
N ARG A 310 -14.09 -24.85 -34.05
CA ARG A 310 -14.08 -26.25 -34.52
C ARG A 310 -15.12 -26.46 -35.63
N GLU A 311 -16.37 -26.06 -35.42
CA GLU A 311 -17.43 -26.14 -36.43
C GLU A 311 -17.07 -25.34 -37.69
N HIS A 312 -16.48 -24.14 -37.53
CA HIS A 312 -16.04 -23.34 -38.66
C HIS A 312 -14.96 -24.04 -39.48
N ARG A 313 -13.99 -24.70 -38.84
CA ARG A 313 -12.96 -25.49 -39.52
C ARG A 313 -13.57 -26.69 -40.26
N GLU A 314 -14.48 -27.43 -39.62
CA GLU A 314 -15.17 -28.56 -40.25
C GLU A 314 -15.96 -28.11 -41.48
N LYS A 315 -16.72 -27.01 -41.36
CA LYS A 315 -17.46 -26.44 -42.49
C LYS A 315 -16.54 -25.94 -43.60
N ALA A 316 -15.40 -25.34 -43.25
CA ALA A 316 -14.40 -24.92 -44.23
C ALA A 316 -13.82 -26.13 -45.00
N GLU A 317 -13.56 -27.25 -44.31
CA GLU A 317 -13.13 -28.48 -44.97
C GLU A 317 -14.22 -29.07 -45.88
N ILE A 318 -15.50 -29.06 -45.48
CA ILE A 318 -16.60 -29.48 -46.36
C ILE A 318 -16.65 -28.64 -47.63
N VAL A 319 -16.53 -27.31 -47.51
CA VAL A 319 -16.51 -26.39 -48.65
C VAL A 319 -15.31 -26.66 -49.57
N LYS A 320 -14.15 -27.00 -49.01
CA LYS A 320 -12.94 -27.34 -49.75
C LYS A 320 -13.09 -28.66 -50.53
N HIS A 321 -13.75 -29.66 -49.95
CA HIS A 321 -13.94 -30.97 -50.59
C HIS A 321 -15.13 -30.98 -51.57
N HIS A 322 -16.14 -30.12 -51.41
CA HIS A 322 -17.35 -30.06 -52.25
C HIS A 322 -17.66 -28.65 -52.80
N PRO A 323 -16.71 -28.00 -53.51
CA PRO A 323 -16.86 -26.58 -53.90
C PRO A 323 -17.99 -26.35 -54.92
N HIS A 324 -18.23 -27.32 -55.80
CA HIS A 324 -19.25 -27.20 -56.85
C HIS A 324 -20.68 -27.37 -56.32
N GLU A 325 -20.87 -28.21 -55.30
CA GLU A 325 -22.18 -28.46 -54.67
C GLU A 325 -22.58 -27.28 -53.77
N VAL A 326 -21.66 -26.81 -52.92
CA VAL A 326 -21.89 -25.62 -52.08
C VAL A 326 -22.09 -24.36 -52.95
N GLY A 327 -21.37 -24.24 -54.07
CA GLY A 327 -21.59 -23.17 -55.04
C GLY A 327 -22.98 -23.22 -55.67
N ARG A 328 -23.48 -24.42 -56.00
CA ARG A 328 -24.85 -24.61 -56.51
C ARG A 328 -25.91 -24.27 -55.48
N GLU A 329 -25.77 -24.70 -54.23
CA GLU A 329 -26.72 -24.36 -53.16
C GLU A 329 -26.81 -22.85 -52.92
N ARG A 330 -25.66 -22.16 -52.87
CA ARG A 330 -25.61 -20.70 -52.76
C ARG A 330 -26.28 -20.02 -53.96
N GLN A 331 -26.07 -20.55 -55.16
CA GLN A 331 -26.69 -20.04 -56.38
C GLN A 331 -28.21 -20.25 -56.39
N VAL A 332 -28.69 -21.41 -55.94
CA VAL A 332 -30.13 -21.70 -55.79
C VAL A 332 -30.77 -20.76 -54.78
N PHE A 333 -30.10 -20.52 -53.65
CA PHE A 333 -30.55 -19.55 -52.65
C PHE A 333 -30.66 -18.13 -53.22
N VAL A 334 -29.64 -17.67 -53.95
CA VAL A 334 -29.66 -16.35 -54.61
C VAL A 334 -30.75 -16.28 -55.68
N ASP A 335 -30.87 -17.31 -56.53
CA ASP A 335 -31.87 -17.34 -57.59
C ASP A 335 -33.30 -17.40 -57.04
N PHE A 336 -33.53 -18.00 -55.85
CA PHE A 336 -34.82 -18.00 -55.18
C PHE A 336 -35.31 -16.58 -54.84
N PHE A 337 -34.43 -15.69 -54.36
CA PHE A 337 -34.79 -14.32 -53.98
C PHE A 337 -34.67 -13.32 -55.13
N CYS A 338 -33.68 -13.49 -56.00
CA CYS A 338 -33.31 -12.47 -56.99
C CYS A 338 -33.77 -12.80 -58.41
N ASN A 339 -34.04 -14.07 -58.74
CA ASN A 339 -34.41 -14.49 -60.10
C ASN A 339 -35.24 -15.80 -60.12
N PRO A 340 -36.46 -15.78 -59.56
CA PRO A 340 -37.25 -16.99 -59.35
C PRO A 340 -37.64 -17.69 -60.67
N ASP A 341 -37.77 -16.95 -61.77
CA ASP A 341 -38.06 -17.53 -63.09
C ASP A 341 -36.89 -18.36 -63.63
N ARG A 342 -35.65 -17.93 -63.37
CA ARG A 342 -34.45 -18.69 -63.71
C ARG A 342 -34.39 -20.00 -62.93
N LEU A 343 -34.71 -19.96 -61.63
CA LEU A 343 -34.79 -21.16 -60.81
C LEU A 343 -35.91 -22.10 -61.27
N ARG A 344 -37.11 -21.59 -61.58
CA ARG A 344 -38.22 -22.38 -62.13
C ARG A 344 -37.87 -23.03 -63.47
N ASN A 345 -37.09 -22.37 -64.31
CA ASN A 345 -36.63 -22.91 -65.58
C ASN A 345 -35.59 -24.02 -65.37
N GLN A 346 -34.63 -23.83 -64.47
CA GLN A 346 -33.66 -24.85 -64.09
C GLN A 346 -34.32 -26.09 -63.48
N VAL A 347 -35.32 -25.91 -62.61
CA VAL A 347 -36.10 -27.02 -62.03
C VAL A 347 -36.92 -27.75 -63.10
N ARG A 348 -37.54 -27.02 -64.03
CA ARG A 348 -38.26 -27.63 -65.16
C ARG A 348 -37.33 -28.43 -66.07
N GLU A 349 -36.15 -27.90 -66.37
CA GLU A 349 -35.14 -28.58 -67.19
C GLU A 349 -34.58 -29.82 -66.49
N LEU A 350 -34.29 -29.72 -65.18
CA LEU A 350 -33.85 -30.87 -64.38
C LEU A 350 -34.93 -31.95 -64.30
N THR A 351 -36.19 -31.55 -64.10
CA THR A 351 -37.35 -32.44 -64.09
C THR A 351 -37.54 -33.14 -65.43
N ALA A 352 -37.34 -32.43 -66.54
CA ALA A 352 -37.39 -33.01 -67.88
C ALA A 352 -36.26 -34.03 -68.10
N ARG A 353 -35.03 -33.72 -67.66
CA ARG A 353 -33.88 -34.62 -67.74
C ARG A 353 -34.05 -35.89 -66.88
N VAL A 354 -34.60 -35.76 -65.68
CA VAL A 354 -34.91 -36.92 -64.82
C VAL A 354 -36.01 -37.78 -65.42
N LYS A 355 -37.07 -37.16 -65.98
CA LYS A 355 -38.13 -37.89 -66.69
C LYS A 355 -37.60 -38.63 -67.93
N SER A 356 -36.64 -38.06 -68.67
CA SER A 356 -36.01 -38.74 -69.81
C SER A 356 -35.04 -39.86 -69.41
N LEU A 357 -34.61 -39.94 -68.15
CA LEU A 357 -33.77 -41.01 -67.61
C LEU A 357 -34.60 -42.11 -66.91
N GLN A 358 -35.91 -41.89 -66.72
CA GLN A 358 -36.86 -42.83 -66.10
C GLN A 358 -37.77 -43.54 -67.13
N VAL A 359 -37.53 -43.31 -68.43
CA VAL A 359 -38.04 -44.07 -69.58
C VAL A 359 -36.90 -44.90 -70.10
#